data_AF-A0AA38TFL5-F1
#
_entry.id   AF-A0AA38TFL5-F1
#
_cell.length_a   1.000
_cell.length_b   1.000
_cell.length_c   1.000
_cell.angle_alpha   90.00
_cell.angle_beta   90.00
_cell.angle_gamma   90.00
#
_symmetry.space_group_name_H-M   'P 1'
#
loop_
_entity.id
_entity.type
_entity.pdbx_description
1 polymer ?
#
loop_
_entity_poly.entity_id
_entity_poly.type
_entity_poly.pdbx_seq_one_letter_code
_entity_poly.pdbx_strand_id
1 'polypeptide(L)' 'MIVTDYSGDQLLMLKPKRYGLDHKETFTREGEEHIYHSMGHALNPGQRDWTRYQSWQPTKT' A
#
# COMPACT_ATOMS: atom_id res chain seq x y z
N MET A 1 18.58 -11.81 22.97
CA MET A 1 18.40 -10.37 22.67
C MET A 1 16.92 -10.06 22.83
N ILE A 2 16.55 -9.27 23.81
CA ILE A 2 15.17 -8.80 24.01
C ILE A 2 15.17 -7.35 23.54
N VAL A 3 14.25 -6.99 22.65
CA VAL A 3 14.21 -5.65 22.06
C VAL A 3 13.60 -4.64 23.04
N THR A 4 12.63 -5.07 23.88
CA THR A 4 11.94 -4.22 24.86
C THR A 4 11.44 -5.01 26.07
N ASP A 5 11.35 -4.36 27.24
CA ASP A 5 10.79 -4.93 28.48
C ASP A 5 9.27 -4.76 28.63
N TYR A 6 8.60 -4.15 27.65
CA TYR A 6 7.14 -3.90 27.68
C TYR A 6 6.34 -5.10 27.17
N SER A 7 5.17 -5.35 27.77
CA SER A 7 4.23 -6.36 27.29
C SER A 7 3.39 -5.86 26.10
N GLY A 8 2.82 -6.79 25.32
CA GLY A 8 2.01 -6.44 24.15
C GLY A 8 0.81 -5.54 24.47
N ASP A 9 0.19 -5.70 25.63
CA ASP A 9 -0.95 -4.89 26.07
C ASP A 9 -0.54 -3.44 26.36
N GLN A 10 0.66 -3.22 26.89
CA GLN A 10 1.21 -1.88 27.13
C GLN A 10 1.49 -1.17 25.80
N LEU A 11 1.98 -1.90 24.79
CA LEU A 11 2.20 -1.36 23.45
C LEU A 11 0.89 -1.10 22.70
N LEU A 12 -0.16 -1.90 22.94
CA LEU A 12 -1.47 -1.71 22.33
C LEU A 12 -2.13 -0.39 22.76
N MET A 13 -1.93 0.04 24.02
CA MET A 13 -2.40 1.33 24.51
C MET A 13 -1.76 2.52 23.77
N LEU A 14 -0.57 2.32 23.21
CA LEU A 14 0.18 3.32 22.45
C LEU A 14 -0.10 3.26 20.94
N LYS A 15 -0.98 2.35 20.46
CA LYS A 15 -1.29 2.21 19.03
C LYS A 15 -1.88 3.53 18.50
N PRO A 16 -1.33 4.09 17.41
CA PRO A 16 -1.82 5.35 16.85
C PRO A 16 -3.27 5.20 16.35
N LYS A 17 -4.18 6.05 16.86
CA LYS A 17 -5.63 5.95 16.60
C LYS A 17 -6.08 6.44 15.22
N ARG A 18 -5.34 7.39 14.62
CA ARG A 18 -5.79 8.07 13.38
C ARG A 18 -5.53 7.28 12.10
N TYR A 19 -4.46 6.50 12.06
CA TYR A 19 -4.04 5.75 10.87
C TYR A 19 -3.55 4.34 11.23
N GLY A 20 -4.00 3.80 12.37
CA GLY A 20 -3.64 2.45 12.78
C GLY A 20 -4.26 1.43 11.84
N LEU A 21 -3.43 0.78 11.03
CA LEU A 21 -3.83 -0.39 10.27
C LEU A 21 -3.78 -1.62 11.17
N ASP A 22 -4.65 -2.59 10.89
CA ASP A 22 -4.58 -3.88 11.54
C ASP A 22 -3.47 -4.72 10.93
N HIS A 23 -2.93 -5.63 11.75
CA HIS A 23 -1.91 -6.53 11.29
C HIS A 23 -2.49 -7.40 10.18
N LYS A 24 -1.79 -7.42 9.05
CA LYS A 24 -2.08 -8.28 7.92
C LYS A 24 -0.84 -9.15 7.68
N GLU A 25 -1.03 -10.46 7.64
CA GLU A 25 0.07 -11.39 7.39
C GLU A 25 0.69 -11.17 6.00
N THR A 26 1.92 -11.62 5.82
CA THR A 26 2.66 -11.46 4.58
C THR A 26 2.14 -12.44 3.52
N PHE A 27 1.26 -11.96 2.65
CA PHE A 27 0.61 -12.77 1.60
C PHE A 27 1.42 -12.93 0.31
N THR A 28 2.76 -12.84 0.38
CA THR A 28 3.68 -12.86 -0.79
C THR A 28 3.53 -14.10 -1.69
N ARG A 29 2.78 -15.12 -1.27
CA ARG A 29 2.59 -16.39 -1.99
C ARG A 29 1.13 -16.76 -2.26
N GLU A 30 0.15 -15.97 -1.82
CA GLU A 30 -1.29 -16.31 -1.94
C GLU A 30 -1.98 -15.76 -3.20
N GLY A 31 -1.22 -15.16 -4.12
CA GLY A 31 -1.70 -14.74 -5.44
C GLY A 31 -1.54 -13.25 -5.69
N GLU A 32 -1.48 -12.89 -6.97
CA GLU A 32 -1.14 -11.54 -7.43
C GLU A 32 -2.08 -10.45 -6.87
N GLU A 33 -3.34 -10.75 -6.58
CA GLU A 33 -4.30 -9.79 -6.01
C GLU A 33 -4.04 -9.46 -4.53
N HIS A 34 -3.31 -10.33 -3.81
CA HIS A 34 -2.98 -10.16 -2.39
C HIS A 34 -1.54 -9.67 -2.16
N ILE A 35 -0.73 -9.68 -3.23
CA ILE A 35 0.64 -9.19 -3.25
C ILE A 35 0.61 -7.69 -3.54
N TYR A 36 1.50 -6.93 -2.88
CA TYR A 36 1.64 -5.51 -3.15
C TYR A 36 2.25 -5.28 -4.53
N HIS A 37 1.56 -4.48 -5.36
CA HIS A 37 2.01 -4.06 -6.68
C HIS A 37 2.31 -2.57 -6.72
N SER A 38 3.39 -2.18 -7.39
CA SER A 38 3.70 -0.76 -7.60
C SER A 38 2.63 -0.10 -8.48
N MET A 39 2.47 1.23 -8.37
CA MET A 39 1.47 1.99 -9.14
C MET A 39 1.67 1.92 -10.67
N GLY A 40 2.83 1.49 -11.16
CA GLY A 40 3.09 1.31 -12.60
C GLY A 40 3.00 -0.14 -13.09
N HIS A 41 2.72 -1.10 -12.19
CA HIS A 41 2.67 -2.52 -12.53
C HIS A 41 1.36 -2.86 -13.25
N ALA A 42 1.43 -3.66 -14.31
CA ALA A 42 0.27 -3.98 -15.16
C ALA A 42 -0.83 -4.77 -14.44
N LEU A 43 -0.49 -5.50 -13.37
CA LEU A 43 -1.45 -6.23 -12.54
C LEU A 43 -2.06 -5.36 -11.42
N ASN A 44 -1.63 -4.10 -11.27
CA ASN A 44 -2.29 -3.16 -10.36
C ASN A 44 -3.57 -2.62 -11.06
N PRO A 45 -4.77 -2.79 -10.47
CA PRO A 45 -6.03 -2.33 -11.07
C PRO A 45 -6.08 -0.82 -11.30
N GLY A 46 -5.22 -0.03 -10.65
CA GLY A 46 -5.09 1.41 -10.83
C GLY A 46 -3.78 1.84 -11.50
N GLN A 47 -3.32 1.13 -12.54
CA GLN A 47 -2.06 1.45 -13.23
C GLN A 47 -2.01 2.94 -13.59
N ARG A 48 -1.11 3.65 -12.91
CA ARG A 48 -0.94 5.09 -13.03
C ARG A 48 -0.13 5.38 -14.29
N ASP A 49 -0.67 6.27 -15.12
CA ASP A 49 0.10 6.89 -16.17
C ASP A 49 1.04 7.96 -15.57
N TRP A 50 2.31 7.91 -15.94
CA TRP A 50 3.35 8.83 -15.49
C TRP A 50 3.57 9.99 -16.46
N THR A 51 2.70 10.14 -17.47
CA THR A 51 2.69 11.32 -18.34
C THR A 51 2.58 12.60 -17.51
N ARG A 52 3.63 13.42 -17.54
CA ARG A 52 3.68 14.72 -16.83
C ARG A 52 2.87 15.80 -17.54
N TYR A 53 2.65 15.63 -18.83
CA TYR A 53 2.00 16.58 -19.70
C TYR A 53 0.83 15.92 -20.40
N GLN A 54 -0.26 16.65 -20.54
CA GLN A 54 -1.39 16.21 -21.36
C GLN A 54 -0.99 16.30 -22.83
N SER A 55 -1.25 15.23 -23.59
CA SER A 55 -1.10 15.25 -25.03
C SER A 55 -2.12 16.22 -25.65
N TRP A 56 -1.73 16.90 -26.71
CA TRP A 56 -2.66 17.73 -27.46
C TRP A 56 -3.75 16.85 -28.08
N GLN A 57 -5.01 17.13 -27.74
CA GLN A 57 -6.18 16.46 -28.32
C GLN A 57 -6.78 17.36 -29.40
N PRO A 58 -6.72 17.00 -30.69
CA PRO A 58 -7.30 17.80 -31.77
C PRO A 58 -8.82 17.84 -31.64
N THR A 59 -9.39 19.04 -31.59
CA THR A 59 -10.84 19.21 -31.76
C THR A 59 -11.17 18.94 -33.22
N LYS A 60 -11.91 17.85 -33.50
CA LYS A 60 -12.46 17.61 -34.83
C LYS A 60 -13.32 18.82 -35.23
N THR A 61 -13.03 19.37 -36.40
CA THR A 61 -13.80 20.46 -37.03
C THR A 61 -15.13 19.94 -37.55
#